data_AF-A0A2V8J1T4-F1
#
_entry.id   AF-A0A2V8J1T4-F1
#
_cell.length_a   1.000
_cell.length_b   1.000
_cell.length_c   1.000
_cell.angle_alpha   90.00
_cell.angle_beta   90.00
_cell.angle_gamma   90.00
#
_symmetry.space_group_name_H-M   'P 1'
#
loop_
_entity.id
_entity.type
_entity.pdbx_description
1 polymer ?
#
loop_
_entity_poly.entity_id
_entity_poly.type
_entity_poly.pdbx_seq_one_letter_code
_entity_poly.pdbx_strand_id
1 'polypeptide(L)'
;LFEQAKANLLDAPEVWNRVAGEENDGTVDLIDKTLRAEVPELQKADFERAAGLAIAALKDFNGYLAAVLSKKTSDWRLGRDKYVQKFNYILATGKSPEQLLAEAEADLKSTRQELERLAAPKTPKQALDDVAR
;
A
#
# COMPACT_ATOMS: atom_id res chain seq x y z
N LEU A 1 -10.53 -19.65 5.83
CA LEU A 1 -10.22 -18.44 5.04
C LEU A 1 -9.11 -18.69 4.03
N PHE A 2 -7.89 -19.04 4.45
CA PHE A 2 -6.75 -19.17 3.53
C PHE A 2 -6.89 -20.26 2.45
N GLU A 3 -7.55 -21.39 2.73
CA GLU A 3 -7.86 -22.38 1.67
C GLU A 3 -8.71 -21.78 0.54
N GLN A 4 -9.71 -20.96 0.88
CA GLN A 4 -10.51 -20.25 -0.12
C GLN A 4 -9.68 -19.21 -0.87
N ALA A 5 -8.75 -18.52 -0.18
CA ALA A 5 -7.85 -17.57 -0.82
C ALA A 5 -6.95 -18.27 -1.84
N LYS A 6 -6.36 -19.43 -1.50
CA LYS A 6 -5.56 -20.25 -2.43
C LYS A 6 -6.38 -20.67 -3.65
N ALA A 7 -7.64 -21.06 -3.46
CA ALA A 7 -8.52 -21.45 -4.55
C ALA A 7 -8.88 -20.29 -5.50
N ASN A 8 -8.98 -19.06 -4.98
CA ASN A 8 -9.36 -17.89 -5.77
C ASN A 8 -8.17 -17.20 -6.47
N LEU A 9 -6.95 -17.36 -5.96
CA LEU A 9 -5.76 -16.70 -6.50
C LEU A 9 -5.23 -17.42 -7.74
N LEU A 10 -5.53 -16.86 -8.91
CA LEU A 10 -5.09 -17.37 -10.21
C LEU A 10 -3.67 -16.89 -10.57
N ASP A 11 -3.41 -15.60 -10.36
CA ASP A 11 -2.12 -14.94 -10.57
C ASP A 11 -2.00 -13.74 -9.62
N ALA A 12 -0.80 -13.16 -9.55
CA ALA A 12 -0.57 -11.87 -8.89
C ALA A 12 0.70 -11.17 -9.42
N PRO A 13 0.75 -9.83 -9.45
CA PRO A 13 2.00 -9.11 -9.63
C PRO A 13 3.01 -9.49 -8.56
N GLU A 14 4.28 -9.65 -8.94
CA GLU A 14 5.34 -10.12 -8.05
C GLU A 14 5.45 -9.28 -6.78
N VAL A 15 5.37 -7.95 -6.92
CA VAL A 15 5.41 -7.02 -5.78
C VAL A 15 4.25 -7.23 -4.81
N TRP A 16 3.04 -7.54 -5.29
CA TRP A 16 1.89 -7.78 -4.41
C TRP A 16 1.99 -9.14 -3.72
N ASN A 17 2.51 -10.16 -4.42
CA ASN A 17 2.77 -11.47 -3.82
C ASN A 17 3.77 -11.36 -2.67
N ARG A 18 4.87 -10.61 -2.88
CA ARG A 18 5.87 -10.37 -1.84
C ARG A 18 5.30 -9.60 -0.65
N VAL A 19 4.60 -8.49 -0.89
CA VAL A 19 3.99 -7.69 0.18
C VAL A 19 2.98 -8.50 0.98
N ALA A 20 2.16 -9.34 0.33
CA ALA A 20 1.23 -10.22 1.05
C ALA A 20 1.96 -11.19 2.00
N GLY A 21 3.14 -11.69 1.61
CA GLY A 21 3.99 -12.50 2.47
C GLY A 21 4.50 -11.72 3.69
N GLU A 22 5.05 -10.53 3.45
CA GLU A 22 5.59 -9.63 4.49
C GLU A 22 4.50 -9.21 5.51
N GLU A 23 3.29 -8.87 5.05
CA GLU A 23 2.15 -8.52 5.90
C GLU A 23 1.65 -9.70 6.75
N ASN A 24 1.70 -10.92 6.20
CA ASN A 24 1.38 -12.13 6.97
C ASN A 24 2.43 -12.40 8.05
N ASP A 25 3.73 -12.18 7.76
CA ASP A 25 4.80 -12.31 8.75
C ASP A 25 4.63 -11.28 9.88
N GLY A 26 4.28 -10.03 9.54
CA GLY A 26 3.91 -9.00 10.52
C GLY A 26 2.70 -9.40 11.37
N THR A 27 1.71 -10.06 10.77
CA THR A 27 0.55 -10.59 11.50
C THR A 27 0.93 -11.75 12.43
N VAL A 28 1.83 -12.63 12.00
CA VAL A 28 2.37 -13.69 12.87
C VAL A 28 3.09 -13.08 14.07
N ASP A 29 3.91 -12.06 13.86
CA ASP A 29 4.62 -11.37 14.94
C ASP A 29 3.67 -10.67 15.92
N LEU A 30 2.62 -10.03 15.41
CA LEU A 30 1.56 -9.45 16.24
C LEU A 30 0.94 -10.51 17.16
N ILE A 31 0.59 -11.68 16.63
CA ILE A 31 -0.03 -12.75 17.42
C ILE A 31 0.97 -13.36 18.41
N ASP A 32 2.15 -13.75 17.91
CA ASP A 32 3.08 -14.58 18.65
C ASP A 32 3.90 -13.81 19.70
N LYS A 33 4.04 -12.49 19.53
CA LYS A 33 4.82 -11.64 20.42
C LYS A 33 3.94 -10.64 21.14
N THR A 34 3.35 -9.69 20.39
CA THR A 34 2.67 -8.53 20.97
C THR A 34 1.42 -8.94 21.74
N LEU A 35 0.51 -9.69 21.12
CA LEU A 35 -0.73 -10.12 21.78
C LEU A 35 -0.43 -11.15 22.85
N ARG A 36 0.42 -12.13 22.56
CA ARG A 36 0.81 -13.19 23.51
C ARG A 36 1.35 -12.64 24.83
N ALA A 37 2.16 -11.57 24.78
CA ALA A 37 2.74 -10.95 25.97
C ALA A 37 1.68 -10.38 26.94
N GLU A 38 0.54 -9.94 26.40
CA GLU A 38 -0.50 -9.23 27.15
C GLU A 38 -1.69 -10.13 27.53
N VAL A 39 -1.62 -11.44 27.25
CA VAL A 39 -2.75 -12.36 27.52
C VAL A 39 -2.92 -12.59 29.03
N PRO A 40 -4.10 -12.29 29.60
CA PRO A 40 -4.41 -12.62 30.98
C PRO A 40 -4.27 -14.12 31.27
N GLU A 41 -3.78 -14.48 32.45
CA GLU A 41 -3.51 -15.88 32.83
C GLU A 41 -4.70 -16.82 32.56
N LEU A 42 -5.92 -16.39 32.92
CA LEU A 42 -7.15 -17.16 32.74
C LEU A 42 -7.48 -17.46 31.26
N GLN A 43 -6.94 -16.70 30.32
CA GLN A 43 -7.20 -16.82 28.88
C GLN A 43 -6.04 -17.47 28.12
N LYS A 44 -4.88 -17.69 28.76
CA LYS A 44 -3.66 -18.18 28.09
C LYS A 44 -3.90 -19.49 27.34
N ALA A 45 -4.49 -20.50 27.97
CA ALA A 45 -4.69 -21.79 27.33
C ALA A 45 -5.56 -21.72 26.05
N ASP A 46 -6.61 -20.91 26.08
CA ASP A 46 -7.50 -20.72 24.94
C ASP A 46 -6.84 -19.89 23.84
N PHE A 47 -6.10 -18.85 24.23
CA PHE A 47 -5.28 -18.06 23.31
C PHE A 47 -4.24 -18.91 22.61
N GLU A 48 -3.43 -19.69 23.35
CA GLU A 48 -2.39 -20.56 22.79
C GLU A 48 -2.95 -21.50 21.72
N ARG A 49 -4.09 -22.13 22.00
CA ARG A 49 -4.77 -23.03 21.06
C ARG A 49 -5.21 -22.31 19.79
N ALA A 50 -5.84 -21.14 19.92
CA ALA A 50 -6.31 -20.37 18.77
C ALA A 50 -5.14 -19.75 17.97
N ALA A 51 -4.17 -19.16 18.66
CA ALA A 51 -2.97 -18.55 18.08
C ALA A 51 -2.15 -19.57 17.31
N GLY A 52 -1.96 -20.78 17.85
CA GLY A 52 -1.24 -21.85 17.15
C GLY A 52 -1.87 -22.20 15.81
N LEU A 53 -3.20 -22.35 15.75
CA LEU A 53 -3.93 -22.62 14.51
C LEU A 53 -3.83 -21.46 13.52
N ALA A 54 -3.96 -20.21 14.00
CA ALA A 54 -3.87 -19.02 13.16
C ALA A 54 -2.47 -18.83 12.55
N ILE A 55 -1.42 -18.95 13.37
CA ILE A 55 -0.03 -18.84 12.93
C ILE A 55 0.32 -19.94 11.93
N ALA A 56 -0.12 -21.18 12.18
CA ALA A 56 0.12 -22.28 11.25
C ALA A 56 -0.52 -22.00 9.88
N ALA A 57 -1.76 -21.51 9.86
CA ALA A 57 -2.46 -21.18 8.63
C ALA A 57 -1.82 -20.01 7.86
N LEU A 58 -1.33 -18.97 8.55
CA LEU A 58 -0.59 -17.86 7.96
C LEU A 58 0.73 -18.33 7.32
N LYS A 59 1.51 -19.14 8.04
CA LYS A 59 2.79 -19.67 7.55
C LYS A 59 2.60 -20.60 6.35
N ASP A 60 1.59 -21.45 6.41
CA ASP A 60 1.23 -22.33 5.29
C ASP A 60 0.78 -21.51 4.06
N PHE A 61 0.01 -20.44 4.25
CA PHE A 61 -0.34 -19.54 3.16
C PHE A 61 0.87 -18.81 2.58
N ASN A 62 1.82 -18.34 3.41
CA ASN A 62 3.09 -17.80 2.93
C ASN A 62 3.89 -18.81 2.12
N GLY A 63 3.88 -20.09 2.52
CA GLY A 63 4.44 -21.19 1.74
C GLY A 63 3.79 -21.31 0.35
N TYR A 64 2.46 -21.22 0.26
CA TYR A 64 1.73 -21.20 -1.01
C TYR A 64 2.12 -20.00 -1.90
N LEU A 65 2.16 -18.79 -1.33
CA LEU A 65 2.55 -17.57 -2.05
C LEU A 65 3.96 -17.69 -2.65
N ALA A 66 4.90 -18.22 -1.86
CA ALA A 66 6.30 -18.37 -2.26
C ALA A 66 6.54 -19.51 -3.26
N ALA A 67 5.85 -20.65 -3.11
CA ALA A 67 6.13 -21.86 -3.90
C ALA A 67 5.24 -22.02 -5.13
N VAL A 68 4.01 -21.51 -5.09
CA VAL A 68 2.99 -21.70 -6.12
C VAL A 68 2.69 -20.39 -6.84
N LEU A 69 2.24 -19.37 -6.10
CA LEU A 69 1.75 -18.14 -6.74
C LEU A 69 2.88 -17.32 -7.39
N SER A 70 4.09 -17.38 -6.83
CA SER A 70 5.29 -16.75 -7.39
C SER A 70 5.60 -17.17 -8.84
N LYS A 71 5.09 -18.32 -9.28
CA LYS A 71 5.26 -18.84 -10.65
C LYS A 71 4.15 -18.39 -11.60
N LYS A 72 3.12 -17.70 -11.10
CA LYS A 72 1.95 -17.23 -11.84
C LYS A 72 1.88 -15.70 -11.72
N THR A 73 2.83 -15.03 -12.34
CA THR A 73 2.92 -13.57 -12.27
C THR A 73 2.04 -12.88 -13.29
N SER A 74 1.59 -11.66 -12.97
CA SER A 74 0.85 -10.77 -13.87
C SER A 74 1.42 -9.34 -13.85
N ASP A 75 1.11 -8.53 -14.86
CA ASP A 75 1.51 -7.11 -14.86
C ASP A 75 0.69 -6.35 -13.82
N TRP A 76 1.37 -5.52 -13.03
CA TRP A 76 0.73 -4.64 -12.04
C TRP A 76 -0.11 -3.54 -12.71
N ARG A 77 0.16 -3.22 -13.98
CA ARG A 77 -0.62 -2.26 -14.76
C ARG A 77 -2.00 -2.83 -15.07
N LEU A 78 -3.03 -2.15 -14.59
CA LEU A 78 -4.42 -2.60 -14.71
C LEU A 78 -4.93 -2.66 -16.17
N GLY A 79 -4.26 -1.95 -17.09
CA GLY A 79 -4.74 -1.74 -18.46
C GLY A 79 -5.82 -0.65 -18.55
N ARG A 80 -6.03 -0.12 -19.75
CA ARG A 80 -6.90 1.04 -20.00
C ARG A 80 -8.31 0.85 -19.44
N ASP A 81 -8.99 -0.22 -19.83
CA ASP A 81 -10.42 -0.39 -19.56
C ASP A 81 -10.71 -0.51 -18.06
N LYS A 82 -9.97 -1.38 -17.37
CA LYS A 82 -10.10 -1.55 -15.92
C LYS A 82 -9.68 -0.28 -15.18
N TYR A 83 -8.66 0.44 -15.65
CA TYR A 83 -8.22 1.68 -15.03
C TYR A 83 -9.29 2.77 -15.13
N VAL A 84 -9.89 2.97 -16.32
CA VAL A 84 -10.98 3.94 -16.52
C VAL A 84 -12.18 3.63 -15.62
N GLN A 85 -12.57 2.34 -15.52
CA GLN A 85 -13.66 1.93 -14.63
C GLN A 85 -13.34 2.24 -13.16
N LYS A 86 -12.17 1.81 -12.67
CA LYS A 86 -11.73 2.07 -11.29
C LYS A 86 -11.64 3.57 -11.01
N PHE A 87 -11.08 4.35 -11.94
CA PHE A 87 -10.96 5.79 -11.84
C PHE A 87 -12.33 6.45 -11.62
N ASN A 88 -13.33 6.08 -12.43
CA ASN A 88 -14.67 6.63 -12.32
C ASN A 88 -15.34 6.26 -10.99
N TYR A 89 -15.17 5.01 -10.52
CA TYR A 89 -15.73 4.58 -9.24
C TYR A 89 -15.10 5.26 -8.02
N ILE A 90 -13.80 5.52 -8.06
CA ILE A 90 -13.05 5.98 -6.88
C ILE A 90 -12.96 7.50 -6.81
N LEU A 91 -12.70 8.19 -7.93
CA LEU A 91 -12.44 9.62 -7.92
C LEU A 91 -13.70 10.46 -8.19
N ALA A 92 -14.68 9.93 -8.93
CA ALA A 92 -15.97 10.58 -9.20
C ALA A 92 -15.86 12.06 -9.64
N THR A 93 -14.79 12.42 -10.34
CA THR A 93 -14.46 13.82 -10.70
C THR A 93 -15.27 14.35 -11.88
N GLY A 94 -16.02 13.50 -12.58
CA GLY A 94 -16.66 13.82 -13.85
C GLY A 94 -15.69 14.00 -15.03
N LYS A 95 -14.41 13.67 -14.85
CA LYS A 95 -13.34 13.80 -15.86
C LYS A 95 -12.89 12.42 -16.35
N SER A 96 -12.27 12.38 -17.52
CA SER A 96 -11.51 11.20 -17.95
C SER A 96 -10.14 11.14 -17.24
N PRO A 97 -9.50 9.97 -17.16
CA PRO A 97 -8.13 9.84 -16.68
C PRO A 97 -7.14 10.78 -17.39
N GLU A 98 -7.24 10.91 -18.71
CA GLU A 98 -6.35 11.73 -19.52
C GLU A 98 -6.55 13.22 -19.24
N GLN A 99 -7.79 13.66 -19.05
CA GLN A 99 -8.09 15.05 -18.68
C GLN A 99 -7.49 15.37 -17.32
N LEU A 100 -7.72 14.52 -16.31
CA LEU A 100 -7.17 14.75 -14.98
C LEU A 100 -5.64 14.69 -14.97
N LEU A 101 -5.03 13.79 -15.75
CA LEU A 101 -3.59 13.71 -15.89
C LEU A 101 -3.00 15.00 -16.48
N ALA A 102 -3.57 15.49 -17.58
CA ALA A 102 -3.09 16.70 -18.24
C ALA A 102 -3.17 17.93 -17.32
N GLU A 103 -4.26 18.06 -16.56
CA GLU A 103 -4.40 19.11 -15.55
C GLU A 103 -3.37 18.96 -14.43
N ALA A 104 -3.21 17.75 -13.87
CA ALA A 104 -2.25 17.50 -12.80
C ALA A 104 -0.79 17.76 -13.23
N GLU A 105 -0.44 17.46 -14.47
CA GLU A 105 0.88 17.78 -15.04
C GLU A 105 1.10 19.30 -15.18
N ALA A 106 0.07 20.03 -15.62
CA ALA A 106 0.12 21.49 -15.69
C ALA A 106 0.26 22.12 -14.29
N ASP A 107 -0.50 21.63 -13.32
CA ASP A 107 -0.43 22.07 -11.92
C ASP A 107 0.95 21.78 -11.32
N LEU A 108 1.50 20.58 -11.54
CA LEU A 108 2.83 20.22 -11.07
C LEU A 108 3.90 21.18 -11.59
N LYS A 109 3.80 21.58 -12.86
CA LYS A 109 4.72 22.57 -13.46
C LYS A 109 4.58 23.94 -12.80
N SER A 110 3.35 24.43 -12.65
CA SER A 110 3.05 25.72 -12.01
C SER A 110 3.57 25.76 -10.57
N THR A 111 3.27 24.72 -9.78
CA THR A 111 3.72 24.62 -8.39
C THR A 111 5.24 24.61 -8.30
N ARG A 112 5.93 23.88 -9.17
CA ARG A 112 7.41 23.88 -9.18
C ARG A 112 7.99 25.26 -9.48
N GLN A 113 7.43 25.99 -10.44
CA GLN A 113 7.87 27.36 -10.75
C GLN A 113 7.68 28.30 -9.56
N GLU A 114 6.57 28.18 -8.83
CA GLU A 114 6.34 28.99 -7.65
C GLU A 114 7.28 28.61 -6.50
N LEU A 115 7.54 27.31 -6.29
CA LEU A 115 8.53 26.84 -5.32
C LEU A 115 9.93 27.39 -5.65
N GLU A 116 10.33 27.36 -6.92
CA GLU A 116 11.60 27.95 -7.39
C GLU A 116 11.66 29.45 -7.10
N ARG A 117 10.59 30.19 -7.40
CA ARG A 117 10.51 31.64 -7.13
C ARG A 117 10.63 31.94 -5.64
N LEU A 118 9.97 31.18 -4.78
CA LEU A 118 9.99 31.34 -3.33
C LEU A 118 11.33 30.95 -2.72
N ALA A 119 11.98 29.92 -3.24
CA ALA A 119 13.28 29.44 -2.78
C ALA A 119 14.46 30.25 -3.33
N ALA A 120 14.25 31.07 -4.36
CA ALA A 120 15.29 31.89 -4.95
C ALA A 120 15.95 32.80 -3.90
N PRO A 121 17.30 32.88 -3.87
CA PRO A 121 17.99 33.74 -2.92
C PRO A 121 17.58 35.19 -3.17
N LYS A 122 17.15 35.85 -2.10
CA LYS A 122 16.82 37.27 -2.15
C LYS A 122 18.11 38.07 -2.35
N THR A 123 18.05 39.07 -3.23
CA THR A 123 19.07 40.12 -3.21
C THR A 123 19.02 40.85 -1.86
N PRO A 124 20.11 41.49 -1.40
CA PRO A 124 20.09 42.27 -0.16
C PRO A 124 18.97 43.31 -0.10
N LYS A 125 18.64 43.93 -1.26
CA LYS A 125 17.52 44.87 -1.38
C LYS A 125 16.16 44.19 -1.12
N GLN A 126 15.90 43.04 -1.74
CA GLN A 126 14.66 42.29 -1.52
C GLN A 126 14.53 41.79 -0.08
N ALA A 127 15.63 41.40 0.55
CA ALA A 127 15.63 41.01 1.96
C ALA A 127 15.32 42.19 2.89
N LEU A 128 15.84 43.39 2.59
CA LEU A 128 15.58 44.61 3.34
C LEU A 128 14.13 45.11 3.16
N ASP A 129 13.60 45.06 1.94
CA ASP A 129 12.23 45.48 1.61
C ASP A 129 11.17 44.60 2.33
N ASP A 130 11.47 43.32 2.55
CA ASP A 130 10.58 42.39 3.27
C ASP A 130 10.58 42.58 4.80
N VAL A 131 11.68 43.09 5.38
CA VAL A 131 11.78 43.40 6.83
C VAL A 131 11.16 44.77 7.15
N ALA A 132 11.06 45.65 6.15
CA ALA A 132 10.48 46.99 6.29
C ALA A 132 8.95 47.03 6.17
N ARG A 133 8.29 45.89 5.89
CA ARG A 133 6.83 45.71 5.92
C ARG A 133 6.37 45.12 7.25
#